data_AF-A0A2E9AGS7-F1
#
_entry.id   AF-A0A2E9AGS7-F1
#
_cell.length_a   1.000
_cell.length_b   1.000
_cell.length_c   1.000
_cell.angle_alpha   90.00
_cell.angle_beta   90.00
_cell.angle_gamma   90.00
#
_symmetry.space_group_name_H-M   'P 1'
#
loop_
_entity.id
_entity.type
_entity.pdbx_description
1 polymer ?
#
loop_
_entity_poly.entity_id
_entity_poly.type
_entity_poly.pdbx_seq_one_letter_code
_entity_poly.pdbx_strand_id
1 'polypeptide(L)'
;MLGCTSVNECRYCDWLHTHLALKNAVNVDELNQFLANPEGTTLPCDIAVAVLYAQHFAEQKTHTSTEAKQRLKNVFGLWKRMEIHAYLHAIYFGNLAGNTFDALLGRFRGQPKQDSSVITEVIVSAVAAPVLLRIAYHARKGQDQRFATNSKTVSS
;
A
#
# COMPACT_ATOMS: atom_id res chain seq x y z
N MET A 1 -4.95 -5.62 -0.96
CA MET A 1 -4.63 -4.20 -1.20
C MET A 1 -3.94 -3.61 0.03
N LEU A 2 -4.66 -3.42 1.14
CA LEU A 2 -4.10 -2.82 2.37
C LEU A 2 -2.87 -3.56 2.93
N GLY A 3 -2.86 -4.90 3.00
CA GLY A 3 -1.67 -5.63 3.48
C GLY A 3 -0.40 -5.46 2.63
N CYS A 4 -0.52 -5.12 1.33
CA CYS A 4 0.67 -4.76 0.52
C CYS A 4 1.07 -3.30 0.77
N THR A 5 0.09 -2.42 0.89
CA THR A 5 0.30 -0.99 1.15
C THR A 5 0.83 -0.70 2.55
N SER A 6 0.55 -1.53 3.55
CA SER A 6 1.13 -1.40 4.90
C SER A 6 2.64 -1.60 4.92
N VAL A 7 3.19 -2.37 3.97
CA VAL A 7 4.65 -2.56 3.82
C VAL A 7 5.26 -1.46 2.94
N ASN A 8 4.59 -1.08 1.86
CA ASN A 8 5.11 -0.07 0.94
C ASN A 8 4.86 1.38 1.41
N GLU A 9 4.05 1.59 2.44
CA GLU A 9 3.79 2.89 3.10
C GLU A 9 3.35 4.02 2.17
N CYS A 10 2.52 3.70 1.15
CA CYS A 10 2.04 4.70 0.20
C CYS A 10 0.78 5.41 0.70
N ARG A 11 0.92 6.67 1.14
CA ARG A 11 -0.19 7.47 1.71
C ARG A 11 -1.43 7.61 0.80
N TYR A 12 -1.25 7.66 -0.52
CA TYR A 12 -2.36 7.79 -1.49
C TYR A 12 -3.18 6.51 -1.53
N CYS A 13 -2.49 5.38 -1.68
CA CYS A 13 -3.12 4.08 -1.73
C CYS A 13 -3.71 3.69 -0.38
N ASP A 14 -3.03 4.02 0.71
CA ASP A 14 -3.50 3.76 2.07
C ASP A 14 -4.83 4.48 2.33
N TRP A 15 -4.90 5.77 1.98
CA TRP A 15 -6.14 6.54 2.04
C TRP A 15 -7.24 5.94 1.18
N LEU A 16 -6.97 5.72 -0.10
CA LEU A 16 -7.98 5.24 -1.05
C LEU A 16 -8.53 3.87 -0.65
N HIS A 17 -7.65 2.91 -0.37
CA HIS A 17 -8.06 1.54 -0.11
C HIS A 17 -8.63 1.34 1.28
N THR A 18 -8.27 2.16 2.26
CA THR A 18 -8.97 2.19 3.56
C THR A 18 -10.43 2.64 3.37
N HIS A 19 -10.66 3.71 2.63
CA HIS A 19 -12.01 4.21 2.35
C HIS A 19 -12.84 3.21 1.53
N LEU A 20 -12.22 2.51 0.58
CA LEU A 20 -12.91 1.45 -0.18
C LEU A 20 -13.21 0.23 0.70
N ALA A 21 -12.32 -0.17 1.60
CA ALA A 21 -12.55 -1.28 2.52
C ALA A 21 -13.74 -1.00 3.45
N LEU A 22 -13.79 0.19 4.05
CA LEU A 22 -14.90 0.61 4.92
C LEU A 22 -16.25 0.63 4.18
N LYS A 23 -16.27 1.07 2.92
CA LYS A 23 -17.48 1.04 2.09
C LYS A 23 -18.00 -0.36 1.79
N ASN A 24 -17.13 -1.37 1.84
CA ASN A 24 -17.49 -2.78 1.59
C ASN A 24 -17.67 -3.56 2.90
N ALA A 25 -17.96 -2.87 4.01
CA ALA A 25 -18.20 -3.46 5.33
C ALA A 25 -17.06 -4.32 5.89
N VAL A 26 -15.81 -4.05 5.46
CA VAL A 26 -14.63 -4.66 6.09
C VAL A 26 -14.39 -3.99 7.44
N ASN A 27 -14.22 -4.79 8.50
CA ASN A 27 -13.77 -4.30 9.80
C ASN A 27 -12.28 -3.93 9.74
N VAL A 28 -11.99 -2.68 9.38
CA VAL A 28 -10.61 -2.20 9.19
C VAL A 28 -9.86 -2.11 10.52
N ASP A 29 -10.55 -1.87 11.64
CA ASP A 29 -9.90 -1.81 12.96
C ASP A 29 -9.35 -3.18 13.36
N GLU A 30 -10.14 -4.23 13.17
CA GLU A 30 -9.72 -5.62 13.39
C GLU A 30 -8.59 -6.03 12.43
N LEU A 31 -8.67 -5.62 11.16
CA LEU A 31 -7.59 -5.83 10.19
C LEU A 31 -6.29 -5.13 10.60
N ASN A 32 -6.36 -3.88 11.04
CA ASN A 32 -5.19 -3.11 11.47
C ASN A 32 -4.58 -3.67 12.76
N GLN A 33 -5.41 -4.12 13.71
CA GLN A 33 -4.95 -4.81 14.91
C GLN A 33 -4.22 -6.10 14.55
N PHE A 34 -4.79 -6.90 13.64
CA PHE A 34 -4.12 -8.10 13.13
C PHE A 34 -2.81 -7.79 12.42
N LEU A 35 -2.77 -6.75 11.58
CA LEU A 35 -1.56 -6.31 10.88
C LEU A 35 -0.44 -5.86 11.84
N ALA A 36 -0.81 -5.22 12.95
CA ALA A 36 0.14 -4.73 13.96
C ALA A 36 0.58 -5.83 14.94
N ASN A 37 -0.30 -6.76 15.28
CA ASN A 37 -0.03 -7.88 16.17
C ASN A 37 -0.85 -9.13 15.77
N PRO A 38 -0.32 -9.97 14.86
CA PRO A 38 -1.02 -11.17 14.38
C PRO A 38 -1.34 -12.20 15.48
N GLU A 39 -0.63 -12.17 16.61
CA GLU A 39 -0.85 -13.08 17.75
C GLU A 39 -1.95 -12.58 18.70
N GLY A 40 -2.26 -11.28 18.68
CA GLY A 40 -3.21 -10.63 19.58
C GLY A 40 -4.64 -10.49 19.04
N THR A 41 -4.89 -10.87 17.78
CA THR A 41 -6.21 -10.75 17.14
C THR A 41 -6.42 -11.91 16.17
N THR A 42 -7.63 -12.48 16.14
CA THR A 42 -7.94 -13.63 15.27
C THR A 42 -8.81 -13.17 14.10
N LEU A 43 -8.27 -13.24 12.88
CA LEU A 43 -9.06 -13.13 11.65
C LEU A 43 -9.48 -14.52 11.15
N PRO A 44 -10.53 -14.61 10.30
CA PRO A 44 -10.76 -15.79 9.49
C PRO A 44 -9.47 -16.26 8.78
N CYS A 45 -9.21 -17.57 8.82
CA CYS A 45 -7.94 -18.14 8.37
C CYS A 45 -7.58 -17.76 6.93
N ASP A 46 -8.58 -17.69 6.05
CA ASP A 46 -8.40 -17.28 4.66
C ASP A 46 -7.97 -15.81 4.53
N ILE A 47 -8.64 -14.91 5.26
CA ILE A 47 -8.28 -13.48 5.32
C ILE A 47 -6.86 -13.33 5.87
N ALA A 48 -6.55 -13.96 7.00
CA ALA A 48 -5.23 -13.91 7.62
C ALA A 48 -4.13 -14.37 6.64
N VAL A 49 -4.33 -15.50 5.95
CA VAL A 49 -3.37 -16.02 4.97
C VAL A 49 -3.22 -15.08 3.78
N ALA A 50 -4.30 -14.51 3.25
CA ALA A 50 -4.21 -13.57 2.14
C ALA A 50 -3.48 -12.27 2.52
N VAL A 51 -3.71 -11.77 3.73
CA VAL A 51 -3.09 -10.55 4.26
C VAL A 51 -1.59 -10.76 4.51
N LEU A 52 -1.21 -11.82 5.22
CA LEU A 52 0.19 -12.16 5.46
C LEU A 52 0.94 -12.43 4.14
N TYR A 53 0.28 -13.11 3.19
CA TYR A 53 0.84 -13.31 1.86
C TYR A 53 1.07 -11.99 1.13
N ALA A 54 0.16 -11.03 1.26
CA ALA A 54 0.28 -9.70 0.65
C ALA A 54 1.45 -8.89 1.26
N GLN A 55 1.68 -8.98 2.57
CA GLN A 55 2.82 -8.35 3.23
C GLN A 55 4.13 -8.96 2.73
N HIS A 56 4.27 -10.28 2.78
CA HIS A 56 5.46 -10.99 2.27
C HIS A 56 5.70 -10.70 0.78
N PHE A 57 4.64 -10.57 -0.01
CA PHE A 57 4.75 -10.18 -1.42
C PHE A 57 5.39 -8.80 -1.60
N ALA A 58 5.03 -7.82 -0.78
CA ALA A 58 5.61 -6.49 -0.81
C ALA A 58 7.07 -6.52 -0.31
N GLU A 59 7.33 -7.16 0.83
CA GLU A 59 8.66 -7.26 1.46
C GLU A 59 9.69 -7.88 0.50
N GLN A 60 9.28 -8.94 -0.20
CA GLN A 60 10.13 -9.65 -1.15
C GLN A 60 10.14 -9.02 -2.54
N LYS A 61 9.61 -7.81 -2.71
CA LYS A 61 9.54 -7.10 -4.00
C LYS A 61 8.97 -7.99 -5.12
N THR A 62 7.82 -8.61 -4.84
CA THR A 62 7.10 -9.58 -5.69
C THR A 62 7.68 -11.01 -5.73
N HIS A 63 8.89 -11.25 -5.20
CA HIS A 63 9.55 -12.56 -5.20
C HIS A 63 9.17 -13.43 -3.99
N THR A 64 7.87 -13.69 -3.82
CA THR A 64 7.37 -14.49 -2.67
C THR A 64 8.00 -15.89 -2.58
N SER A 65 8.30 -16.31 -1.35
CA SER A 65 8.93 -17.60 -1.06
C SER A 65 8.03 -18.79 -1.43
N THR A 66 8.65 -19.96 -1.57
CA THR A 66 7.95 -21.20 -1.91
C THR A 66 6.93 -21.59 -0.84
N GLU A 67 7.28 -21.38 0.43
CA GLU A 67 6.43 -21.67 1.60
C GLU A 67 5.17 -20.80 1.59
N ALA A 68 5.33 -19.49 1.36
CA ALA A 68 4.21 -18.56 1.29
C ALA A 68 3.27 -18.90 0.10
N LYS A 69 3.85 -19.21 -1.06
CA LYS A 69 3.08 -19.67 -2.23
C LYS A 69 2.33 -20.96 -1.94
N GLN A 70 2.94 -21.91 -1.23
CA GLN A 70 2.30 -23.16 -0.86
C GLN A 70 1.18 -22.94 0.15
N ARG A 71 1.39 -22.08 1.15
CA ARG A 71 0.34 -21.74 2.12
C ARG A 71 -0.88 -21.12 1.43
N LEU A 72 -0.67 -20.21 0.47
CA LEU A 72 -1.76 -19.63 -0.32
C LEU A 72 -2.50 -20.70 -1.15
N LYS A 73 -1.77 -21.65 -1.75
CA LYS A 73 -2.34 -22.79 -2.51
C LYS A 73 -3.23 -23.69 -1.66
N ASN A 74 -2.88 -23.91 -0.40
CA ASN A 74 -3.64 -24.78 0.50
C ASN A 74 -5.00 -24.18 0.92
N VAL A 75 -5.14 -22.85 0.81
CA VAL A 75 -6.36 -22.13 1.23
C VAL A 75 -7.21 -21.73 0.03
N PHE A 76 -6.60 -21.35 -1.09
CA PHE A 76 -7.29 -20.77 -2.24
C PHE A 76 -7.12 -21.59 -3.52
N GLY A 77 -8.23 -21.81 -4.22
CA GLY A 77 -8.26 -22.38 -5.57
C GLY A 77 -7.50 -21.52 -6.59
N LEU A 78 -7.20 -22.11 -7.76
CA LEU A 78 -6.37 -21.48 -8.79
C LEU A 78 -6.84 -20.08 -9.19
N TRP A 79 -8.12 -19.92 -9.52
CA TRP A 79 -8.69 -18.65 -9.96
C TRP A 79 -8.59 -17.54 -8.90
N LYS A 80 -8.92 -17.86 -7.65
CA LYS A 80 -8.80 -16.90 -6.55
C LYS A 80 -7.35 -16.49 -6.29
N ARG A 81 -6.40 -17.42 -6.43
CA ARG A 81 -4.96 -17.09 -6.35
C ARG A 81 -4.50 -16.17 -7.47
N MET A 82 -4.96 -16.40 -8.70
CA MET A 82 -4.65 -15.52 -9.83
C MET A 82 -5.22 -14.11 -9.61
N GLU A 83 -6.45 -14.02 -9.11
CA GLU A 83 -7.09 -12.76 -8.74
C GLU A 83 -6.29 -12.01 -7.66
N ILE A 84 -5.90 -12.71 -6.58
CA ILE A 84 -5.04 -12.14 -5.52
C ILE A 84 -3.73 -11.63 -6.13
N HIS A 85 -3.05 -12.40 -6.96
CA HIS A 85 -1.80 -11.99 -7.62
C HIS A 85 -1.97 -10.79 -8.54
N ALA A 86 -3.06 -10.73 -9.31
CA ALA A 86 -3.35 -9.60 -10.18
C ALA A 86 -3.52 -8.32 -9.35
N TYR A 87 -4.31 -8.38 -8.26
CA TYR A 87 -4.50 -7.25 -7.36
C TYR A 87 -3.22 -6.87 -6.60
N LEU A 88 -2.38 -7.83 -6.22
CA LEU A 88 -1.10 -7.56 -5.56
C LEU A 88 -0.11 -6.85 -6.49
N HIS A 89 0.01 -7.26 -7.75
CA HIS A 89 0.83 -6.51 -8.70
C HIS A 89 0.26 -5.10 -8.94
N ALA A 90 -1.05 -4.98 -9.15
CA ALA A 90 -1.69 -3.69 -9.38
C ALA A 90 -1.43 -2.70 -8.23
N ILE A 91 -1.60 -3.15 -6.98
CA ILE A 91 -1.36 -2.29 -5.81
C ILE A 91 0.12 -2.04 -5.56
N TYR A 92 0.99 -3.02 -5.80
CA TYR A 92 2.43 -2.85 -5.66
C TYR A 92 2.92 -1.76 -6.62
N PHE A 93 2.52 -1.82 -7.89
CA PHE A 93 2.81 -0.76 -8.86
C PHE A 93 2.18 0.59 -8.46
N GLY A 94 0.94 0.60 -7.98
CA GLY A 94 0.28 1.80 -7.48
C GLY A 94 1.02 2.44 -6.30
N ASN A 95 1.50 1.62 -5.36
CA ASN A 95 2.26 2.07 -4.21
C ASN A 95 3.59 2.71 -4.63
N LEU A 96 4.34 2.03 -5.51
CA LEU A 96 5.58 2.58 -6.06
C LEU A 96 5.33 3.90 -6.79
N ALA A 97 4.31 3.98 -7.64
CA ALA A 97 3.97 5.21 -8.36
C ALA A 97 3.63 6.37 -7.40
N GLY A 98 2.83 6.13 -6.36
CA GLY A 98 2.51 7.13 -5.34
C GLY A 98 3.73 7.60 -4.55
N ASN A 99 4.62 6.68 -4.17
CA ASN A 99 5.85 7.00 -3.46
C ASN A 99 6.84 7.77 -4.35
N THR A 100 6.92 7.42 -5.62
CA THR A 100 7.71 8.15 -6.62
C THR A 100 7.17 9.56 -6.84
N PHE A 101 5.85 9.75 -6.83
CA PHE A 101 5.23 11.07 -6.88
C PHE A 101 5.57 11.91 -5.65
N ASP A 102 5.57 11.31 -4.45
CA ASP A 102 6.01 12.00 -3.23
C ASP A 102 7.49 12.34 -3.23
N ALA A 103 8.35 11.50 -3.81
CA ALA A 103 9.76 11.82 -3.99
C ALA A 103 9.94 13.07 -4.87
N LEU A 104 9.19 13.18 -5.97
CA LEU A 104 9.21 14.37 -6.83
C LEU A 104 8.73 15.63 -6.08
N LEU A 105 7.62 15.53 -5.34
CA LEU A 105 7.14 16.64 -4.51
C LEU A 105 8.14 17.02 -3.41
N GLY A 106 8.85 16.05 -2.83
CA GLY A 106 9.92 16.26 -1.86
C GLY A 106 11.08 17.06 -2.46
N ARG A 107 11.48 16.78 -3.70
CA ARG A 107 12.51 17.56 -4.41
C ARG A 107 12.12 19.03 -4.56
N PHE A 108 10.87 19.32 -4.93
CA PHE A 108 10.38 20.71 -4.99
C PHE A 108 10.36 21.41 -3.62
N ARG A 109 10.37 20.65 -2.52
CA ARG A 109 10.49 21.16 -1.14
C ARG A 109 11.92 21.16 -0.61
N GLY A 110 12.92 20.85 -1.44
CA GLY A 110 14.33 20.76 -1.02
C GLY A 110 14.69 19.49 -0.24
N GLN A 111 13.84 18.46 -0.27
CA GLN A 111 14.02 17.17 0.41
C GLN A 111 14.11 16.02 -0.61
N PRO A 112 15.19 15.94 -1.43
CA PRO A 112 15.36 14.85 -2.38
C PRO A 112 15.57 13.51 -1.65
N LYS A 113 14.96 12.45 -2.17
CA LYS A 113 15.17 11.09 -1.66
C LYS A 113 16.43 10.49 -2.29
N GLN A 114 17.38 10.02 -1.46
CA GLN A 114 18.72 9.61 -1.93
C GLN A 114 18.68 8.44 -2.92
N ASP A 115 17.79 7.46 -2.70
CA ASP A 115 17.68 6.25 -3.53
C ASP A 115 16.69 6.38 -4.70
N SER A 116 16.58 7.56 -5.31
CA SER A 116 15.61 7.81 -6.39
C SER A 116 16.18 8.59 -7.56
N SER A 117 15.76 8.19 -8.77
CA SER A 117 16.14 8.82 -10.04
C SER A 117 15.15 9.92 -10.41
N VAL A 118 15.67 11.13 -10.68
CA VAL A 118 14.87 12.29 -11.09
C VAL A 118 14.07 12.01 -12.36
N ILE A 119 14.66 11.30 -13.34
CA ILE A 119 13.97 10.97 -14.59
C ILE A 119 12.79 10.04 -14.32
N THR A 120 13.01 9.00 -13.52
CA THR A 120 11.93 8.07 -13.11
C THR A 120 10.84 8.82 -12.36
N GLU A 121 11.20 9.71 -11.45
CA GLU A 121 10.26 10.56 -10.74
C GLU A 121 9.37 11.38 -11.67
N VAL A 122 9.96 12.10 -12.62
CA VAL A 122 9.19 12.95 -13.55
C VAL A 122 8.27 12.11 -14.42
N ILE A 123 8.77 11.03 -15.03
CA ILE A 123 7.99 10.21 -15.97
C ILE A 123 6.83 9.51 -15.24
N VAL A 124 7.12 8.82 -14.13
CA VAL A 124 6.09 8.11 -13.36
C VAL A 124 5.08 9.10 -12.79
N SER A 125 5.54 10.24 -12.29
CA SER A 125 4.66 11.30 -11.76
C SER A 125 3.74 11.86 -12.82
N ALA A 126 4.24 12.13 -14.04
CA ALA A 126 3.43 12.67 -15.13
C ALA A 126 2.27 11.72 -15.48
N VAL A 127 2.53 10.41 -15.52
CA VAL A 127 1.51 9.40 -15.80
C VAL A 127 0.53 9.24 -14.65
N ALA A 128 1.01 9.21 -13.40
CA ALA A 128 0.19 8.94 -12.23
C ALA A 128 -0.56 10.19 -11.70
N ALA A 129 -0.11 11.39 -12.06
CA ALA A 129 -0.61 12.66 -11.51
C ALA A 129 -2.13 12.84 -11.59
N PRO A 130 -2.84 12.54 -12.70
CA PRO A 130 -4.29 12.76 -12.75
C PRO A 130 -5.05 11.98 -11.66
N VAL A 131 -4.62 10.75 -11.38
CA VAL A 131 -5.23 9.90 -10.35
C VAL A 131 -4.79 10.35 -8.96
N LEU A 132 -3.49 10.53 -8.74
CA LEU A 132 -2.93 10.88 -7.42
C LEU A 132 -3.37 12.26 -6.94
N LEU A 133 -3.46 13.25 -7.83
CA LEU A 133 -3.95 14.59 -7.51
C LEU A 133 -5.45 14.55 -7.14
N ARG A 134 -6.25 13.72 -7.82
CA ARG A 134 -7.66 13.54 -7.47
C ARG A 134 -7.81 12.91 -6.09
N ILE A 135 -7.01 11.88 -5.78
CA ILE A 135 -6.96 11.26 -4.45
C ILE A 135 -6.56 12.30 -3.40
N ALA A 136 -5.45 13.02 -3.62
CA ALA A 136 -4.96 14.04 -2.70
C ALA A 136 -5.98 15.17 -2.46
N TYR A 137 -6.71 15.58 -3.51
CA TYR A 137 -7.77 16.58 -3.39
C TYR A 137 -8.87 16.10 -2.44
N HIS A 138 -9.40 14.90 -2.65
CA HIS A 138 -10.44 14.36 -1.78
C HIS A 138 -9.95 14.12 -0.35
N ALA A 139 -8.72 13.62 -0.19
CA ALA A 139 -8.12 13.40 1.12
C ALA A 139 -7.93 14.70 1.90
N ARG A 140 -7.42 15.76 1.24
CA ARG A 140 -7.26 17.09 1.85
C ARG A 140 -8.60 17.75 2.16
N LYS A 141 -9.60 17.60 1.28
CA LYS A 141 -10.97 18.10 1.54
C LYS A 141 -11.58 17.41 2.77
N GLY A 142 -11.27 16.13 2.97
CA GLY A 142 -11.62 15.38 4.18
C GLY A 142 -10.69 15.59 5.38
N GLN A 143 -9.73 16.54 5.30
CA GLN A 143 -8.77 16.86 6.35
C GLN A 143 -7.95 15.66 6.87
N ASP A 144 -7.64 14.71 5.98
CA ASP A 144 -6.90 13.51 6.37
C ASP A 144 -5.44 13.82 6.74
N GLN A 145 -5.02 13.32 7.91
CA GLN A 145 -3.70 13.59 8.50
C GLN A 145 -2.52 13.12 7.63
N ARG A 146 -2.72 12.09 6.79
CA ARG A 146 -1.69 11.59 5.85
C ARG A 146 -1.27 12.64 4.82
N PHE A 147 -2.11 13.66 4.61
CA PHE A 147 -1.89 14.76 3.68
C PHE A 147 -1.67 16.11 4.36
N ALA A 148 -1.62 16.15 5.69
CA ALA A 148 -1.26 17.34 6.43
C ALA A 148 0.19 17.74 6.11
N THR A 149 0.41 19.03 5.85
CA THR A 149 1.76 19.60 5.70
C THR A 149 2.40 19.75 7.08
N ASN A 150 2.82 18.65 7.72
CA ASN A 150 3.59 18.73 8.95
C ASN A 150 5.07 18.99 8.62
N SER A 151 5.46 20.27 8.70
CA SER A 151 6.84 20.73 8.76
C SER A 151 7.45 20.42 10.13
N LYS A 152 7.61 19.14 10.50
CA LYS A 152 8.47 18.75 11.62
C LYS A 152 9.21 17.47 11.27
N THR A 153 10.47 17.66 10.88
CA THR A 153 11.54 16.66 10.93
C THR A 153 11.49 15.95 12.28
N VAL A 154 11.15 14.66 12.29
CA VAL A 154 11.45 13.80 13.43
C VAL A 154 12.90 13.36 13.25
N SER A 155 13.80 14.09 13.90
CA SER A 155 15.11 13.61 14.25
C SER A 155 14.98 12.63 15.41
N SER A 156 15.42 11.40 15.21
CA SER A 156 15.84 10.47 16.27
C SER A 156 16.73 9.43 15.63
#